data_AF-A0A8X6W9J9-F1
#
_entry.id   AF-A0A8X6W9J9-F1
#
_cell.length_a   1.000
_cell.length_b   1.000
_cell.length_c   1.000
_cell.angle_alpha   90.00
_cell.angle_beta   90.00
_cell.angle_gamma   90.00
#
_symmetry.space_group_name_H-M   'P 1'
#
loop_
_entity.id
_entity.type
_entity.pdbx_description
1 polymer ?
#
loop_
_entity_poly.entity_id
_entity_poly.type
_entity_poly.pdbx_seq_one_letter_code
_entity_poly.pdbx_strand_id
1 'polypeptide(L)'
;MDALKLRRTPLRTAFTKAVNHLQEIIENDPVDKNAVETAFEMLDAKSVKLKKIDEDILELMIETNCTQEAYNIEFEAIEGYTEKMIAWQVRVKNIMKTDALGQKDNHSLVTSSSSSLRLPKIQFQQFSGELTDWLRDSTTSSREFMKMRALMMETSSSTLSRQQLQNPGPGI
;
A
#
# COMPACT_ATOMS: atom_id res chain seq x y z
N MET A 1 1.52 7.12 46.28
CA MET A 1 2.09 7.56 44.98
C MET A 1 3.47 6.94 44.73
N ASP A 2 4.38 6.99 45.72
CA ASP A 2 5.78 6.57 45.55
C ASP A 2 5.96 5.09 45.15
N ALA A 3 5.16 4.18 45.71
CA ALA A 3 5.21 2.76 45.35
C ALA A 3 4.85 2.49 43.87
N LEU A 4 3.87 3.21 43.33
CA LEU A 4 3.49 3.09 41.91
C LEU A 4 4.58 3.67 41.00
N LYS A 5 5.13 4.84 41.35
CA LYS A 5 6.25 5.45 40.63
C LYS A 5 7.49 4.53 40.64
N LEU A 6 7.78 3.90 41.78
CA LEU A 6 8.86 2.92 41.91
C LEU A 6 8.66 1.71 40.98
N ARG A 7 7.42 1.20 40.88
CA ARG A 7 7.06 0.09 39.99
C ARG A 7 7.10 0.48 38.50
N ARG A 8 6.77 1.74 38.19
CA ARG A 8 6.76 2.27 36.82
C ARG A 8 8.14 2.39 36.21
N THR A 9 9.12 2.89 36.97
CA THR A 9 10.49 3.14 36.48
C THR A 9 11.09 1.95 35.72
N PRO A 10 11.15 0.72 36.28
CA PRO A 10 11.71 -0.42 35.57
C PRO A 10 10.90 -0.82 34.32
N LEU A 11 9.59 -0.55 34.28
CA LEU A 11 8.77 -0.82 33.09
C LEU A 11 9.05 0.17 31.97
N ARG A 12 9.21 1.46 32.28
CA ARG A 12 9.65 2.46 31.30
C ARG A 12 11.01 2.09 30.73
N THR A 13 11.96 1.69 31.59
CA THR A 13 13.27 1.19 31.15
C THR A 13 13.14 -0.05 30.27
N ALA A 14 12.31 -1.02 30.64
CA ALA A 14 12.09 -2.24 29.87
C ALA A 14 11.44 -1.95 28.50
N PHE A 15 10.49 -1.00 28.46
CA PHE A 15 9.87 -0.53 27.23
C PHE A 15 10.91 0.10 26.30
N THR A 16 11.72 1.05 26.80
CA THR A 16 12.78 1.70 26.00
C THR A 16 13.80 0.68 25.48
N LYS A 17 14.20 -0.30 26.31
CA LYS A 17 15.08 -1.38 25.85
C LYS A 17 14.46 -2.23 24.75
N ALA A 18 13.18 -2.57 24.86
CA ALA A 18 12.47 -3.32 23.82
C ALA A 18 12.34 -2.52 22.52
N VAL A 19 12.09 -1.22 22.60
CA VAL A 19 12.11 -0.30 21.45
C VAL A 19 13.47 -0.31 20.76
N ASN A 20 14.56 -0.14 21.52
CA ASN A 20 15.91 -0.12 20.95
C ASN A 20 16.26 -1.47 20.30
N HIS A 21 15.90 -2.58 20.95
CA HIS A 21 16.11 -3.90 20.38
C HIS A 21 15.33 -4.11 19.07
N LEU A 22 14.06 -3.68 19.02
CA LEU A 22 13.27 -3.72 17.80
C LEU A 22 13.89 -2.87 16.68
N GLN A 23 14.43 -1.70 17.04
CA GLN A 23 15.15 -0.83 16.12
C GLN A 23 16.39 -1.52 15.54
N GLU A 24 17.22 -2.14 16.39
CA GLU A 24 18.42 -2.89 15.97
C GLU A 24 18.07 -4.00 14.98
N ILE A 25 16.99 -4.76 15.23
CA ILE A 25 16.55 -5.83 14.31
C ILE A 25 16.15 -5.26 12.94
N ILE A 26 15.47 -4.12 12.92
CA ILE A 26 15.00 -3.47 11.69
C ILE A 26 16.15 -2.82 10.91
N GLU A 27 17.22 -2.42 11.58
CA GLU A 27 18.41 -1.84 10.95
C GLU A 27 19.36 -2.90 10.37
N ASN A 28 19.18 -4.19 10.72
CA ASN A 28 19.93 -5.29 10.12
C ASN A 28 19.52 -5.54 8.66
N ASP A 29 20.49 -5.93 7.82
CA ASP A 29 20.27 -6.32 6.42
C ASP A 29 20.81 -7.74 6.18
N PRO A 30 19.97 -8.72 5.80
CA PRO A 30 18.52 -8.64 5.58
C PRO A 30 17.70 -8.56 6.88
N VAL A 31 16.54 -7.90 6.81
CA VAL A 31 15.62 -7.79 7.94
C VAL A 31 14.94 -9.14 8.21
N ASP A 32 15.16 -9.70 9.40
CA ASP A 32 14.46 -10.90 9.86
C ASP A 32 13.06 -10.56 10.38
N LYS A 33 12.03 -10.87 9.57
CA LYS A 33 10.63 -10.56 9.88
C LYS A 33 10.11 -11.30 11.10
N ASN A 34 10.51 -12.55 11.30
CA ASN A 34 10.06 -13.32 12.47
C ASN A 34 10.64 -12.71 13.75
N ALA A 35 11.90 -12.27 13.70
CA ALA A 35 12.52 -11.55 14.80
C ALA A 35 11.83 -10.20 15.06
N VAL A 36 11.48 -9.45 14.00
CA VAL A 36 10.72 -8.19 14.13
C VAL A 36 9.36 -8.42 14.79
N GLU A 37 8.61 -9.43 14.35
CA GLU A 37 7.29 -9.75 14.92
C GLU A 37 7.40 -10.16 16.40
N THR A 38 8.34 -11.05 16.71
CA THR A 38 8.60 -11.49 18.10
C THR A 38 8.98 -10.30 19.01
N ALA A 39 9.90 -9.45 18.54
CA ALA A 39 10.32 -8.27 19.30
C ALA A 39 9.17 -7.25 19.48
N PHE A 40 8.30 -7.14 18.49
CA PHE A 40 7.11 -6.28 18.57
C PHE A 40 6.07 -6.83 19.56
N GLU A 41 5.79 -8.13 19.60
CA GLU A 41 4.93 -8.74 20.62
C GLU A 41 5.50 -8.53 22.03
N MET A 42 6.81 -8.65 22.18
CA MET A 42 7.48 -8.39 23.46
C MET A 42 7.39 -6.92 23.89
N LEU A 43 7.36 -5.98 22.94
CA LEU A 43 7.16 -4.55 23.18
C LEU A 43 5.70 -4.28 23.59
N ASP A 44 4.74 -4.84 22.87
CA ASP A 44 3.30 -4.71 23.16
C ASP A 44 2.96 -5.22 24.57
N ALA A 45 3.45 -6.42 24.92
CA ALA A 45 3.26 -6.98 26.25
C ALA A 45 3.83 -6.09 27.38
N LYS A 46 4.89 -5.32 27.12
CA LYS A 46 5.44 -4.35 28.09
C LYS A 46 4.62 -3.06 28.10
N SER A 47 4.16 -2.61 26.94
CA SER A 47 3.28 -1.44 26.78
C SER A 47 1.99 -1.61 27.58
N VAL A 48 1.33 -2.77 27.47
CA VAL A 48 0.12 -3.09 28.24
C VAL A 48 0.36 -3.02 29.75
N LYS A 49 1.48 -3.56 30.24
CA LYS A 49 1.83 -3.50 31.68
C LYS A 49 2.11 -2.08 32.15
N LEU A 50 2.78 -1.29 31.32
CA LEU A 50 3.09 0.10 31.61
C LEU A 50 1.80 0.94 31.68
N LYS A 51 0.92 0.79 30.68
CA LYS A 51 -0.37 1.49 30.60
C LYS A 51 -1.21 1.29 31.86
N LYS A 52 -1.31 0.05 32.35
CA LYS A 52 -2.05 -0.25 33.58
C LYS A 52 -1.53 0.55 34.79
N ILE A 53 -0.20 0.66 34.95
CA ILE A 53 0.39 1.41 36.06
C ILE A 53 0.25 2.91 35.86
N ASP A 54 0.29 3.38 34.63
CA ASP A 54 0.06 4.79 34.31
C ASP A 54 -1.41 5.19 34.59
N GLU A 55 -2.38 4.33 34.28
CA GLU A 55 -3.78 4.48 34.68
C GLU A 55 -3.95 4.53 36.22
N ASP A 56 -3.35 3.57 36.95
CA ASP A 56 -3.35 3.55 38.43
C ASP A 56 -2.76 4.85 39.02
N ILE A 57 -1.74 5.44 38.37
CA ILE A 57 -1.10 6.69 38.83
C ILE A 57 -2.02 7.88 38.61
N LEU A 58 -2.67 7.98 37.44
CA LEU A 58 -3.59 9.08 37.13
C LEU A 58 -4.82 9.05 38.05
N GLU A 59 -5.37 7.86 38.33
CA GLU A 59 -6.49 7.70 39.26
C GLU A 59 -6.10 8.17 40.67
N LEU A 60 -4.95 7.72 41.18
CA LEU A 60 -4.45 8.15 42.49
C LEU A 60 -4.18 9.67 42.54
N MET A 61 -3.78 10.28 41.44
CA MET A 61 -3.59 11.74 41.35
C MET A 61 -4.89 12.51 41.48
N ILE A 62 -5.98 11.98 40.93
CA ILE A 62 -7.32 12.53 41.10
C ILE A 62 -7.79 12.35 42.55
N GLU A 63 -7.64 11.16 43.13
CA GLU A 63 -8.01 10.88 44.52
C GLU A 63 -7.28 11.78 45.53
N THR A 64 -6.01 12.10 45.26
CA THR A 64 -5.19 12.95 46.11
C THR A 64 -5.40 14.46 45.86
N ASN A 65 -6.38 14.83 45.01
CA ASN A 65 -6.68 16.22 44.65
C ASN A 65 -5.43 17.00 44.22
N CYS A 66 -4.61 16.41 43.34
CA CYS A 66 -3.43 17.09 42.82
C CYS A 66 -3.82 18.34 42.01
N THR A 67 -2.86 19.25 41.81
CA THR A 67 -3.09 20.41 40.95
C THR A 67 -3.28 19.98 39.49
N GLN A 68 -4.12 20.70 38.75
CA GLN A 68 -4.34 20.44 37.33
C GLN A 68 -3.03 20.45 36.53
N GLU A 69 -2.10 21.35 36.87
CA GLU A 69 -0.79 21.45 36.23
C GLU A 69 0.02 20.16 36.42
N ALA A 70 0.08 19.62 37.66
CA ALA A 70 0.80 18.38 37.95
C ALA A 70 0.16 17.18 37.21
N TYR A 71 -1.17 17.14 37.12
CA TYR A 71 -1.90 16.12 36.37
C TYR A 71 -1.55 16.17 34.88
N ASN A 72 -1.60 17.37 34.27
CA ASN A 72 -1.31 17.54 32.84
C ASN A 72 0.11 17.11 32.50
N ILE A 73 1.11 17.47 33.31
CA ILE A 73 2.50 17.06 33.11
C ILE A 73 2.64 15.53 33.12
N GLU A 74 1.98 14.86 34.07
CA GLU A 74 2.04 13.39 34.15
C GLU A 74 1.27 12.74 32.99
N PHE A 75 0.12 13.28 32.61
CA PHE A 75 -0.68 12.82 31.47
C PHE A 75 0.10 12.93 30.15
N GLU A 76 0.72 14.08 29.87
CA GLU A 76 1.57 14.27 28.68
C GLU A 76 2.76 13.30 28.66
N ALA A 77 3.38 13.05 29.82
CA ALA A 77 4.46 12.09 29.93
C ALA A 77 4.01 10.66 29.59
N ILE A 78 2.77 10.29 29.93
CA ILE A 78 2.17 8.99 29.61
C ILE A 78 1.85 8.91 28.11
N GLU A 79 1.21 9.95 27.55
CA GLU A 79 0.86 10.03 26.13
C GLU A 79 2.09 9.91 25.23
N GLY A 80 3.24 10.46 25.65
CA GLY A 80 4.50 10.30 24.92
C GLY A 80 4.98 8.84 24.77
N TYR A 81 4.57 7.91 25.64
CA TYR A 81 4.84 6.47 25.45
C TYR A 81 3.80 5.82 24.53
N THR A 82 2.53 6.24 24.63
CA THR A 82 1.45 5.81 23.74
C THR A 82 1.78 6.15 22.29
N GLU A 83 2.21 7.39 22.02
CA GLU A 83 2.60 7.85 20.69
C GLU A 83 3.75 7.01 20.12
N LYS A 84 4.79 6.74 20.94
CA LYS A 84 5.90 5.87 20.54
C LYS A 84 5.43 4.47 20.16
N MET A 85 4.52 3.87 20.95
CA MET A 85 3.98 2.55 20.65
C MET A 85 3.22 2.53 19.32
N ILE A 86 2.38 3.55 19.07
CA ILE A 86 1.64 3.69 17.81
C ILE A 86 2.59 3.84 16.62
N ALA A 87 3.62 4.67 16.74
CA ALA A 87 4.62 4.87 15.69
C ALA A 87 5.31 3.54 15.32
N TRP A 88 5.69 2.74 16.32
CA TRP A 88 6.27 1.41 16.10
C TRP A 88 5.28 0.43 15.49
N GLN A 89 4.03 0.44 15.93
CA GLN A 89 2.98 -0.41 15.35
C GLN A 89 2.77 -0.13 13.86
N VAL A 90 2.76 1.15 13.46
CA VAL A 90 2.66 1.54 12.04
C VAL A 90 3.90 1.10 11.28
N ARG A 91 5.10 1.32 11.83
CA ARG A 91 6.36 0.94 11.21
C ARG A 91 6.46 -0.57 10.96
N VAL A 92 6.15 -1.39 11.97
CA VAL A 92 6.16 -2.86 11.85
C VAL A 92 5.12 -3.32 10.84
N LYS A 93 3.89 -2.79 10.88
CA LYS A 93 2.86 -3.11 9.86
C LYS A 93 3.33 -2.84 8.43
N ASN A 94 4.10 -1.78 8.21
CA ASN A 94 4.63 -1.46 6.89
C ASN A 94 5.71 -2.46 6.44
N ILE A 95 6.63 -2.84 7.34
CA ILE A 95 7.68 -3.85 7.07
C ILE A 95 7.08 -5.22 6.74
N MET A 96 5.97 -5.59 7.38
CA MET A 96 5.29 -6.86 7.09
C MET A 96 4.57 -6.82 5.73
N LYS A 97 4.08 -5.66 5.30
CA LYS A 97 3.39 -5.50 4.00
C LYS A 97 4.32 -5.53 2.80
N THR A 98 5.59 -5.16 2.94
CA THR A 98 6.50 -5.00 1.78
C THR A 98 6.78 -6.30 1.02
N ASP A 99 6.58 -7.49 1.61
CA ASP A 99 6.69 -8.76 0.86
C ASP A 99 5.52 -8.97 -0.10
N ALA A 100 4.34 -8.45 0.22
CA ALA A 100 3.15 -8.63 -0.62
C ALA A 100 3.21 -7.83 -1.93
N LEU A 101 4.11 -6.85 -2.02
CA LEU A 101 4.35 -6.03 -3.22
C LEU A 101 5.69 -6.33 -3.89
N GLY A 102 6.48 -7.26 -3.34
CA GLY A 102 7.83 -7.61 -3.76
C GLY A 102 7.94 -8.54 -4.99
N GLN A 103 6.85 -8.81 -5.69
CA GLN A 103 6.87 -9.51 -6.98
C GLN A 103 6.14 -8.73 -8.08
N LYS A 104 6.29 -7.41 -8.09
CA LYS A 104 6.12 -6.59 -9.29
C LYS A 104 7.25 -5.56 -9.38
N ASP A 105 8.21 -5.90 -10.22
CA ASP A 105 8.85 -4.97 -11.15
C ASP A 105 9.62 -3.80 -10.52
N ASN A 106 10.69 -4.10 -9.80
CA ASN A 106 11.83 -3.18 -9.77
C ASN A 106 12.95 -3.77 -10.62
N HIS A 107 12.97 -3.31 -11.88
CA HIS A 107 14.09 -3.41 -12.80
C HIS A 107 15.36 -2.88 -12.10
N SER A 108 16.10 -3.79 -11.47
CA SER A 108 17.49 -3.55 -11.08
C SER A 108 18.35 -3.58 -12.34
N LEU A 109 19.00 -2.45 -12.55
CA LEU A 109 20.00 -2.18 -13.56
C LEU A 109 21.25 -3.07 -13.30
N VAL A 110 21.47 -4.03 -14.20
CA VAL A 110 22.76 -4.52 -14.72
C VAL A 110 23.85 -4.93 -13.71
N THR A 111 24.25 -6.22 -13.73
CA THR A 111 25.65 -6.62 -14.04
C THR A 111 25.75 -8.04 -14.65
N SER A 112 26.12 -8.06 -15.93
CA SER A 112 26.98 -9.03 -16.63
C SER A 112 26.81 -10.55 -16.44
N SER A 113 26.03 -11.17 -17.33
CA SER A 113 26.53 -12.28 -18.14
C SER A 113 25.98 -12.17 -19.57
N SER A 114 26.88 -12.29 -20.54
CA SER A 114 26.78 -11.73 -21.89
C SER A 114 26.00 -12.59 -22.88
N SER A 115 24.66 -12.60 -22.81
CA SER A 115 23.86 -12.94 -23.99
C SER A 115 23.33 -11.66 -24.62
N SER A 116 23.93 -11.24 -25.74
CA SER A 116 23.51 -10.05 -26.49
C SER A 116 22.06 -10.20 -26.96
N LEU A 117 21.12 -9.64 -26.20
CA LEU A 117 19.73 -9.52 -26.64
C LEU A 117 19.70 -8.50 -27.78
N ARG A 118 19.67 -9.02 -29.02
CA ARG A 118 19.49 -8.19 -30.22
C ARG A 118 18.02 -7.80 -30.29
N LEU A 119 17.73 -6.56 -29.91
CA LEU A 119 16.42 -5.97 -30.15
C LEU A 119 16.17 -5.87 -31.67
N PRO A 120 14.96 -6.18 -32.15
CA PRO A 120 14.59 -5.92 -33.53
C PRO A 120 14.81 -4.44 -33.85
N LYS A 121 15.46 -4.15 -34.99
CA LYS A 121 15.70 -2.78 -35.43
C LYS A 121 14.36 -2.11 -35.73
N ILE A 122 13.92 -1.22 -34.85
CA ILE A 122 12.77 -0.34 -35.10
C ILE A 122 13.20 0.63 -36.20
N GLN A 123 12.65 0.45 -37.40
CA GLN A 123 12.82 1.40 -38.50
C GLN A 123 11.71 2.44 -38.36
N PHE A 124 12.08 3.65 -37.95
CA PHE A 124 11.19 4.78 -38.03
C PHE A 124 10.95 5.11 -39.50
N GLN A 125 9.68 5.17 -39.93
CA GLN A 125 9.38 5.72 -41.24
C GLN A 125 9.82 7.19 -41.26
N GLN A 126 10.67 7.53 -42.23
CA GLN A 126 11.07 8.91 -42.44
C GLN A 126 9.88 9.64 -43.06
N PHE A 127 9.28 10.55 -42.28
CA PHE A 127 8.23 11.41 -42.78
C PHE A 127 8.86 12.50 -43.64
N SER A 128 8.49 12.57 -44.91
CA SER A 128 9.09 13.48 -45.91
C SER A 128 8.79 14.96 -45.65
N GLY A 129 7.92 15.26 -44.68
CA GLY A 129 7.50 16.62 -44.34
C GLY A 129 6.61 17.25 -45.41
N GLU A 130 6.16 16.48 -46.42
CA GLU A 130 5.29 16.99 -47.47
C GLU A 130 3.83 17.03 -46.96
N LEU A 131 3.21 18.21 -47.02
CA LEU A 131 1.88 18.48 -46.46
C LEU A 131 0.76 17.59 -47.07
N THR A 132 1.05 17.00 -48.23
CA THR A 132 0.20 16.05 -48.97
C THR A 132 -0.04 14.74 -48.21
N ASP A 133 0.94 14.24 -47.46
CA ASP A 133 0.81 12.99 -46.70
C ASP A 133 -0.16 13.15 -45.51
N TRP A 134 -0.17 14.32 -44.85
CA TRP A 134 -1.14 14.62 -43.78
C TRP A 134 -2.59 14.71 -44.27
N LEU A 135 -2.80 15.24 -45.48
CA LEU A 135 -4.14 15.36 -46.07
C LEU A 135 -4.65 14.01 -46.61
N ARG A 136 -3.75 13.09 -46.97
CA ARG A 136 -4.10 11.75 -47.43
C ARG A 136 -4.56 10.83 -46.29
N ASP A 137 -3.95 10.96 -45.11
CA ASP A 137 -4.32 10.16 -43.94
C ASP A 137 -5.70 10.54 -43.38
N SER A 138 -6.04 11.84 -43.37
CA SER A 138 -7.33 12.32 -42.88
C SER A 138 -8.50 11.99 -43.82
N THR A 139 -8.27 11.94 -45.14
CA THR A 139 -9.31 11.58 -46.12
C THR A 139 -9.53 10.08 -46.23
N THR A 140 -8.48 9.27 -46.06
CA THR A 140 -8.57 7.80 -46.07
C THR A 140 -9.31 7.27 -44.85
N SER A 141 -9.02 7.85 -43.67
CA SER A 141 -9.73 7.51 -42.43
C SER A 141 -11.23 7.75 -42.55
N SER A 142 -11.66 8.89 -43.09
CA SER A 142 -13.08 9.21 -43.28
C SER A 142 -13.80 8.28 -44.28
N ARG A 143 -13.11 7.82 -45.34
CA ARG A 143 -13.66 6.82 -46.28
C ARG A 143 -13.83 5.45 -45.63
N GLU A 144 -12.89 5.01 -44.80
CA GLU A 144 -12.97 3.73 -44.09
C GLU A 144 -14.08 3.72 -43.04
N PHE A 145 -14.27 4.84 -42.31
CA PHE A 145 -15.42 4.99 -41.40
C PHE A 145 -16.76 4.93 -42.14
N MET A 146 -16.87 5.54 -43.32
CA MET A 146 -18.10 5.45 -44.12
C MET A 146 -18.35 4.04 -44.66
N LYS A 147 -17.31 3.32 -45.11
CA LYS A 147 -17.44 1.91 -45.53
C LYS A 147 -17.86 1.00 -44.37
N MET A 148 -17.27 1.16 -43.19
CA MET A 148 -17.68 0.39 -41.99
C MET A 148 -19.13 0.67 -41.61
N ARG A 149 -19.58 1.92 -41.71
CA ARG A 149 -20.98 2.28 -41.43
C ARG A 149 -21.96 1.67 -42.44
N ALA A 150 -21.59 1.65 -43.73
CA ALA A 150 -22.41 1.01 -44.77
C ALA A 150 -22.53 -0.51 -44.56
N LEU A 151 -21.42 -1.18 -44.23
CA LEU A 151 -21.40 -2.63 -43.95
C LEU A 151 -22.26 -3.00 -42.72
N MET A 152 -22.30 -2.14 -41.70
CA MET A 152 -23.16 -2.34 -40.53
C MET A 152 -24.66 -2.10 -40.82
N MET A 153 -25.01 -1.27 -41.81
CA MET A 153 -26.41 -1.10 -42.23
C MET A 153 -26.92 -2.25 -43.11
N GLU A 154 -26.08 -2.84 -43.98
CA GLU A 154 -26.45 -4.00 -44.79
C GLU A 154 -26.67 -5.27 -43.95
N THR A 155 -25.86 -5.48 -42.91
CA THR A 155 -26.01 -6.62 -41.97
C THR A 155 -27.28 -6.52 -41.10
N SER A 156 -27.75 -5.30 -40.83
CA SER A 156 -29.00 -5.06 -40.10
C SER A 156 -30.26 -5.35 -40.93
N SER A 157 -30.18 -5.22 -42.26
CA SER A 157 -31.32 -5.51 -43.16
C SER A 157 -31.40 -6.99 -43.56
N SER A 158 -30.26 -7.69 -43.63
CA SER A 158 -30.21 -9.13 -43.95
C SER A 158 -30.74 -10.03 -42.81
N THR A 159 -30.60 -9.60 -41.56
CA THR A 159 -31.08 -10.33 -40.38
C THR A 159 -32.60 -10.24 -40.19
N LEU A 160 -33.24 -9.12 -40.57
CA LEU A 160 -34.70 -8.98 -40.53
C LEU A 160 -35.40 -9.89 -41.57
N SER A 161 -34.84 -10.04 -42.77
CA SER A 161 -35.41 -10.90 -43.81
C SER A 161 -35.27 -12.40 -43.52
N ARG A 162 -34.28 -12.82 -42.71
CA ARG A 162 -34.09 -14.24 -42.35
C ARG A 162 -35.02 -14.70 -41.21
N GLN A 163 -35.49 -13.79 -40.35
CA GLN A 163 -36.47 -14.13 -39.29
C GLN A 163 -37.91 -14.26 -39.81
N GLN A 164 -38.25 -13.67 -40.97
CA GLN A 164 -39.60 -13.76 -41.54
C GLN A 164 -39.88 -15.08 -42.31
N LEU A 165 -38.86 -15.88 -42.61
CA LEU A 165 -39.02 -17.16 -43.33
C LEU A 165 -39.05 -18.41 -42.44
N GLN A 166 -39.02 -18.26 -41.10
CA GLN A 166 -38.90 -19.38 -40.16
C GLN A 166 -40.11 -19.57 -39.23
N ASN A 167 -41.32 -19.20 -39.67
CA ASN A 167 -42.56 -19.59 -39.00
C ASN A 167 -43.44 -20.43 -39.94
N PRO A 168 -43.47 -21.77 -39.81
CA PRO A 168 -44.62 -22.53 -40.29
C PRO A 168 -45.77 -22.27 -39.30
N GLY A 169 -46.90 -21.80 -39.80
CA GLY A 169 -48.10 -21.56 -39.00
C GLY A 169 -48.59 -22.84 -38.30
N PRO A 170 -49.36 -22.70 -37.20
CA PRO A 170 -49.88 -23.86 -36.49
C PRO A 170 -50.93 -24.55 -37.37
N GLY A 171 -50.67 -25.81 -37.70
CA GLY A 171 -51.65 -26.67 -38.38
C GLY A 171 -52.88 -26.89 -37.51
N ILE A 172 -54.04 -26.76 -38.15
CA ILE A 172 -55.36 -27.22 -37.67
C ILE A 172 -55.46 -28.72 -37.89
#